data_AF-A0A452U9R7-F1
#
_entry.id   AF-A0A452U9R7-F1
#
_cell.length_a   1.000
_cell.length_b   1.000
_cell.length_c   1.000
_cell.angle_alpha   90.00
_cell.angle_beta   90.00
_cell.angle_gamma   90.00
#
_symmetry.space_group_name_H-M   'P 1'
#
loop_
_entity.id
_entity.type
_entity.pdbx_description
1 polymer ?
#
loop_
_entity_poly.entity_id
_entity_poly.type
_entity_poly.pdbx_seq_one_letter_code
_entity_poly.pdbx_strand_id
1 'polypeptide(L)'
;MSFRKVVRQSKFRHVFGQPVKNDQCYEDIRVSRVTWDSTFCAVNPKFLAVIVEASGGGAFLVLPLSKTGRIDKAYPTVCGHTGPVLDIDWCPHNDEVIASGSEDCTVMVWQIPENGLTSPLTEPGVVLEGHTKEKAHEGARPMRAIFLADGKVFTTGFSRMSERQLALWDPENLEEPMALQELDSSNGALLPFYDPDTSVVYVCGKGDSSIRYFEITDEPPYIHFLNTFTSKEPQRGMGSMPKRGLEVSKCEIARFYKLHERKCEPIVMTVPRKSDLFQDDLYPDTAGPEAALEAEEWVSGQDANPILISLREAYVPSKQRDLKVSRRNVLSDTRPAVAPSSARPGASTSAVSVHTLVPGGSLTGAAEAGKLEEVMQELRALRALVKEQGERIGRLEEQLGRMENGDA
;
A
#
# COMPACT_ATOMS: atom_id res chain seq x y z
N MET A 1 27.14 -6.63 -42.57
CA MET A 1 27.90 -5.76 -41.64
C MET A 1 27.52 -6.16 -40.22
N SER A 2 28.46 -6.19 -39.26
CA SER A 2 28.09 -6.41 -37.86
C SER A 2 27.41 -5.15 -37.34
N PHE A 3 26.14 -5.25 -36.96
CA PHE A 3 25.46 -4.17 -36.25
C PHE A 3 26.16 -4.00 -34.89
N ARG A 4 26.98 -2.95 -34.76
CA ARG A 4 27.45 -2.50 -33.45
C ARG A 4 26.23 -2.16 -32.64
N LYS A 5 25.86 -3.03 -31.70
CA LYS A 5 24.76 -2.81 -30.76
C LYS A 5 25.09 -1.54 -29.98
N VAL A 6 24.45 -0.42 -30.33
CA VAL A 6 24.64 0.85 -29.66
C VAL A 6 24.16 0.64 -28.23
N VAL A 7 25.09 0.64 -27.29
CA VAL A 7 24.76 0.48 -25.87
C VAL A 7 24.09 1.79 -25.45
N ARG A 8 22.81 1.73 -25.07
CA ARG A 8 22.07 2.86 -24.51
C ARG A 8 22.89 3.51 -23.40
N GLN A 9 23.11 4.81 -23.49
CA GLN A 9 23.80 5.54 -22.44
C GLN A 9 22.82 5.73 -21.27
N SER A 10 23.12 5.08 -20.16
CA SER A 10 22.40 5.24 -18.89
C SER A 10 23.40 5.64 -17.82
N LYS A 11 23.07 6.67 -17.04
CA LYS A 11 23.83 7.10 -15.87
C LYS A 11 23.86 6.01 -14.79
N PHE A 12 22.81 5.19 -14.74
CA PHE A 12 22.59 4.15 -13.75
C PHE A 12 23.12 2.78 -14.17
N ARG A 13 23.69 2.66 -15.39
CA ARG A 13 24.25 1.41 -15.95
C ARG A 13 25.26 0.71 -15.04
N HIS A 14 25.98 1.49 -14.22
CA HIS A 14 27.03 1.01 -13.31
C HIS A 14 26.63 1.05 -11.83
N VAL A 15 25.33 1.20 -11.53
CA VAL A 15 24.82 1.03 -10.16
C VAL A 15 25.20 -0.36 -9.66
N PHE A 16 25.65 -0.41 -8.40
CA PHE A 16 25.94 -1.64 -7.69
C PHE A 16 25.40 -1.56 -6.27
N GLY A 17 25.01 -2.72 -5.72
CA GLY A 17 24.61 -2.86 -4.33
C GLY A 17 25.76 -3.39 -3.49
N GLN A 18 25.99 -2.79 -2.33
CA GLN A 18 26.99 -3.25 -1.36
C GLN A 18 26.32 -3.45 0.01
N PRO A 19 26.40 -4.64 0.62
CA PRO A 19 25.98 -4.83 2.01
C PRO A 19 26.88 -4.00 2.93
N VAL A 20 26.30 -3.43 3.98
CA VAL A 20 27.09 -2.81 5.04
C VAL A 20 27.87 -3.87 5.84
N LYS A 21 28.81 -3.42 6.68
CA LYS A 21 29.56 -4.30 7.56
C LYS A 21 28.65 -4.82 8.70
N ASN A 22 28.98 -5.97 9.27
CA ASN A 22 28.14 -6.61 10.31
C ASN A 22 27.90 -5.73 11.55
N ASP A 23 28.85 -4.85 11.93
CA ASP A 23 28.70 -3.87 13.00
C ASP A 23 27.66 -2.79 12.71
N GLN A 24 27.24 -2.65 11.44
CA GLN A 24 26.19 -1.73 10.97
C GLN A 24 24.88 -2.48 10.64
N CYS A 25 24.85 -3.80 10.79
CA CYS A 25 23.62 -4.61 10.72
C CYS A 25 22.88 -4.58 12.08
N TYR A 26 21.65 -5.08 12.10
CA TYR A 26 20.86 -5.26 13.32
C TYR A 26 20.65 -6.75 13.57
N GLU A 27 21.19 -7.31 14.64
CA GLU A 27 21.26 -8.75 14.89
C GLU A 27 20.33 -9.22 16.03
N ASP A 28 19.99 -10.50 16.03
CA ASP A 28 19.07 -11.19 16.96
C ASP A 28 17.59 -10.70 16.92
N ILE A 29 17.19 -9.99 15.85
CA ILE A 29 15.79 -9.64 15.57
C ILE A 29 15.01 -10.89 15.12
N ARG A 30 13.92 -11.24 15.82
CA ARG A 30 13.01 -12.35 15.44
C ARG A 30 11.97 -11.88 14.41
N VAL A 31 12.34 -11.88 13.13
CA VAL A 31 11.46 -11.47 12.04
C VAL A 31 10.25 -12.41 11.92
N SER A 32 9.06 -11.84 11.70
CA SER A 32 7.81 -12.60 11.58
C SER A 32 7.87 -13.72 10.52
N ARG A 33 7.30 -14.88 10.86
CA ARG A 33 7.12 -16.03 9.95
C ARG A 33 5.73 -16.09 9.30
N VAL A 34 4.86 -15.11 9.52
CA VAL A 34 3.52 -15.07 8.94
C VAL A 34 3.61 -15.11 7.41
N THR A 35 2.77 -15.93 6.77
CA THR A 35 2.69 -16.03 5.31
C THR A 35 1.86 -14.88 4.75
N TRP A 36 2.49 -13.73 4.58
CA TRP A 36 1.89 -12.52 3.99
C TRP A 36 2.90 -11.82 3.08
N ASP A 37 2.44 -11.17 2.03
CA ASP A 37 3.34 -10.64 0.97
C ASP A 37 3.87 -9.23 1.21
N SER A 38 3.46 -8.52 2.27
CA SER A 38 3.97 -7.17 2.60
C SER A 38 5.48 -7.13 2.85
N THR A 39 6.08 -5.94 2.95
CA THR A 39 7.53 -5.76 3.12
C THR A 39 8.09 -6.33 4.43
N PHE A 40 7.26 -6.42 5.49
CA PHE A 40 7.65 -6.70 6.90
C PHE A 40 8.66 -5.70 7.50
N CYS A 41 8.99 -4.63 6.78
CA CYS A 41 10.07 -3.70 7.10
C CYS A 41 9.70 -2.32 6.55
N ALA A 42 9.64 -1.32 7.42
CA ALA A 42 9.39 0.06 7.06
C ALA A 42 10.48 0.93 7.69
N VAL A 43 11.07 1.85 6.94
CA VAL A 43 12.23 2.63 7.38
C VAL A 43 12.03 4.09 7.01
N ASN A 44 12.44 4.99 7.90
CA ASN A 44 12.49 6.42 7.63
C ASN A 44 13.86 6.99 8.10
N PRO A 45 14.14 8.29 7.93
CA PRO A 45 15.42 8.88 8.31
C PRO A 45 15.78 8.82 9.81
N LYS A 46 14.83 8.53 10.71
CA LYS A 46 15.07 8.37 12.16
C LYS A 46 15.10 6.90 12.61
N PHE A 47 14.24 6.05 12.06
CA PHE A 47 13.92 4.73 12.61
C PHE A 47 13.85 3.60 11.57
N LEU A 48 14.20 2.39 12.03
CA LEU A 48 13.90 1.10 11.40
C LEU A 48 12.75 0.43 12.15
N ALA A 49 11.66 0.10 11.46
CA ALA A 49 10.58 -0.72 11.98
C ALA A 49 10.53 -2.10 11.30
N VAL A 50 10.35 -3.16 12.09
CA VAL A 50 10.34 -4.56 11.63
C VAL A 50 9.21 -5.34 12.29
N ILE A 51 8.40 -6.04 11.50
CA ILE A 51 7.37 -6.94 12.05
C ILE A 51 8.05 -8.18 12.65
N VAL A 52 7.77 -8.46 13.94
CA VAL A 52 8.43 -9.53 14.70
C VAL A 52 7.47 -10.61 15.16
N GLU A 53 8.02 -11.76 15.53
CA GLU A 53 7.26 -12.84 16.18
C GLU A 53 6.78 -12.41 17.58
N ALA A 54 5.45 -12.42 17.78
CA ALA A 54 4.81 -12.28 19.09
C ALA A 54 4.25 -13.62 19.57
N SER A 55 4.31 -13.90 20.88
CA SER A 55 3.75 -15.12 21.48
C SER A 55 2.25 -15.03 21.78
N GLY A 56 1.65 -13.86 21.58
CA GLY A 56 0.22 -13.57 21.70
C GLY A 56 -0.04 -12.16 21.20
N GLY A 57 -1.09 -11.98 20.40
CA GLY A 57 -1.33 -10.73 19.68
C GLY A 57 -0.35 -10.51 18.52
N GLY A 58 -0.16 -9.24 18.16
CA GLY A 58 0.78 -8.80 17.13
C GLY A 58 1.73 -7.74 17.65
N ALA A 59 2.98 -7.78 17.20
CA ALA A 59 3.99 -6.80 17.58
C ALA A 59 4.94 -6.45 16.44
N PHE A 60 5.46 -5.24 16.49
CA PHE A 60 6.58 -4.81 15.67
C PHE A 60 7.64 -4.09 16.53
N LEU A 61 8.89 -4.21 16.09
CA LEU A 61 10.06 -3.61 16.70
C LEU A 61 10.31 -2.25 16.05
N VAL A 62 10.68 -1.23 16.83
CA VAL A 62 11.11 0.08 16.32
C VAL A 62 12.46 0.44 16.94
N LEU A 63 13.47 0.67 16.10
CA LEU A 63 14.85 0.96 16.50
C LEU A 63 15.29 2.31 15.90
N PRO A 64 15.94 3.20 16.68
CA PRO A 64 16.71 4.30 16.10
C PRO A 64 17.79 3.77 15.15
N LEU A 65 18.03 4.42 14.00
CA LEU A 65 19.02 3.94 13.01
C LEU A 65 20.46 3.86 13.56
N SER A 66 20.76 4.59 14.63
CA SER A 66 22.05 4.53 15.33
C SER A 66 22.23 3.26 16.19
N LYS A 67 21.16 2.51 16.47
CA LYS A 67 21.16 1.34 17.37
C LYS A 67 21.45 0.04 16.59
N THR A 68 22.61 -0.01 15.96
CA THR A 68 23.13 -1.18 15.23
C THR A 68 23.76 -2.21 16.18
N GLY A 69 24.19 -3.35 15.63
CA GLY A 69 24.70 -4.50 16.36
C GLY A 69 23.60 -5.37 16.93
N ARG A 70 23.91 -6.05 18.04
CA ARG A 70 23.03 -7.05 18.66
C ARG A 70 21.91 -6.40 19.47
N ILE A 71 20.66 -6.69 19.11
CA ILE A 71 19.47 -6.21 19.82
C ILE A 71 19.14 -7.14 20.99
N ASP A 72 18.79 -6.56 22.14
CA ASP A 72 18.38 -7.35 23.32
C ASP A 72 17.01 -8.01 23.09
N LYS A 73 16.84 -9.24 23.56
CA LYS A 73 15.56 -9.98 23.50
C LYS A 73 14.46 -9.33 24.34
N ALA A 74 14.84 -8.53 25.34
CA ALA A 74 13.94 -7.74 26.19
C ALA A 74 13.76 -6.29 25.69
N TYR A 75 14.30 -5.93 24.52
CA TYR A 75 14.09 -4.60 23.96
C TYR A 75 12.59 -4.37 23.66
N PRO A 76 12.02 -3.21 24.04
CA PRO A 76 10.59 -2.95 23.91
C PRO A 76 10.10 -2.94 22.45
N THR A 77 8.85 -3.37 22.30
CA THR A 77 8.12 -3.45 21.02
C THR A 77 6.83 -2.63 21.09
N VAL A 78 6.25 -2.31 19.94
CA VAL A 78 4.86 -1.85 19.84
C VAL A 78 3.96 -3.09 19.82
N CYS A 79 2.97 -3.16 20.71
CA CYS A 79 2.23 -4.39 21.02
C CYS A 79 0.82 -4.13 21.60
N GLY A 80 -0.04 -3.39 20.89
CA GLY A 80 -1.48 -3.27 21.20
C GLY A 80 -2.42 -4.10 20.32
N HIS A 81 -1.91 -4.72 19.24
CA HIS A 81 -2.71 -5.56 18.35
C HIS A 81 -3.03 -6.93 18.96
N THR A 82 -4.26 -7.42 18.74
CA THR A 82 -4.76 -8.70 19.26
C THR A 82 -4.58 -9.86 18.28
N GLY A 83 -4.23 -9.57 17.03
CA GLY A 83 -3.81 -10.55 16.01
C GLY A 83 -2.46 -10.17 15.39
N PRO A 84 -1.85 -11.03 14.57
CA PRO A 84 -0.59 -10.73 13.90
C PRO A 84 -0.63 -9.45 13.07
N VAL A 85 0.40 -8.61 13.22
CA VAL A 85 0.61 -7.44 12.35
C VAL A 85 1.02 -7.93 10.96
N LEU A 86 0.29 -7.47 9.95
CA LEU A 86 0.46 -7.86 8.55
C LEU A 86 1.24 -6.82 7.76
N ASP A 87 1.06 -5.53 8.06
CA ASP A 87 1.77 -4.45 7.38
C ASP A 87 2.09 -3.28 8.32
N ILE A 88 3.12 -2.52 7.97
CA ILE A 88 3.57 -1.32 8.68
C ILE A 88 4.05 -0.27 7.67
N ASP A 89 3.70 0.99 7.87
CA ASP A 89 4.20 2.08 7.04
C ASP A 89 4.36 3.39 7.82
N TRP A 90 5.39 4.18 7.49
CA TRP A 90 5.69 5.44 8.14
C TRP A 90 4.89 6.59 7.51
N CYS A 91 4.46 7.55 8.32
CA CYS A 91 3.87 8.77 7.80
C CYS A 91 4.94 9.55 6.99
N PRO A 92 4.70 9.87 5.70
CA PRO A 92 5.68 10.59 4.89
C PRO A 92 5.95 12.01 5.42
N HIS A 93 4.99 12.57 6.17
CA HIS A 93 5.00 13.94 6.70
C HIS A 93 5.43 14.05 8.18
N ASN A 94 5.63 12.93 8.88
CA ASN A 94 6.04 12.93 10.28
C ASN A 94 6.88 11.69 10.60
N ASP A 95 8.19 11.89 10.78
CA ASP A 95 9.15 10.80 10.98
C ASP A 95 9.01 10.07 12.34
N GLU A 96 8.07 10.49 13.20
CA GLU A 96 7.73 9.84 14.46
C GLU A 96 6.36 9.14 14.45
N VAL A 97 5.62 9.16 13.33
CA VAL A 97 4.30 8.50 13.21
C VAL A 97 4.36 7.29 12.28
N ILE A 98 3.88 6.15 12.76
CA ILE A 98 3.79 4.90 11.99
C ILE A 98 2.37 4.32 12.09
N ALA A 99 1.87 3.73 11.01
CA ALA A 99 0.64 2.96 10.98
C ALA A 99 0.94 1.45 10.93
N SER A 100 0.08 0.62 11.52
CA SER A 100 0.15 -0.84 11.43
C SER A 100 -1.22 -1.45 11.15
N GLY A 101 -1.28 -2.37 10.18
CA GLY A 101 -2.49 -3.15 9.86
C GLY A 101 -2.34 -4.59 10.35
N SER A 102 -3.43 -5.17 10.87
CA SER A 102 -3.41 -6.45 11.59
C SER A 102 -4.52 -7.42 11.20
N GLU A 103 -4.30 -8.71 11.45
CA GLU A 103 -5.33 -9.74 11.37
C GLU A 103 -6.48 -9.55 12.38
N ASP A 104 -6.39 -8.64 13.34
CA ASP A 104 -7.51 -8.28 14.22
C ASP A 104 -8.53 -7.33 13.56
N CYS A 105 -8.39 -7.05 12.27
CA CYS A 105 -9.26 -6.15 11.50
C CYS A 105 -9.21 -4.68 11.94
N THR A 106 -8.15 -4.27 12.64
CA THR A 106 -7.87 -2.86 12.94
C THR A 106 -6.64 -2.35 12.21
N VAL A 107 -6.62 -1.05 11.94
CA VAL A 107 -5.39 -0.29 11.66
C VAL A 107 -5.13 0.64 12.82
N MET A 108 -3.93 0.60 13.39
CA MET A 108 -3.53 1.44 14.51
C MET A 108 -2.46 2.43 14.09
N VAL A 109 -2.54 3.67 14.59
CA VAL A 109 -1.55 4.73 14.36
C VAL A 109 -0.83 5.05 15.66
N TRP A 110 0.50 5.09 15.61
CA TRP A 110 1.38 5.18 16.77
C TRP A 110 2.29 6.40 16.69
N GLN A 111 2.42 7.13 17.80
CA GLN A 111 3.46 8.13 17.99
C GLN A 111 4.67 7.45 18.67
N ILE A 112 5.79 7.42 17.96
CA ILE A 112 7.07 6.88 18.45
C ILE A 112 7.83 7.99 19.18
N PRO A 113 8.37 7.75 20.40
CA PRO A 113 9.21 8.73 21.08
C PRO A 113 10.49 9.01 20.28
N GLU A 114 10.93 10.27 20.24
CA GLU A 114 12.11 10.70 19.47
C GLU A 114 13.39 9.86 19.73
N ASN A 115 13.60 9.44 20.98
CA ASN A 115 14.76 8.63 21.40
C ASN A 115 14.55 7.11 21.21
N GLY A 116 13.46 6.70 20.54
CA GLY A 116 13.01 5.32 20.44
C GLY A 116 12.28 4.82 21.70
N LEU A 117 11.91 3.54 21.69
CA LEU A 117 11.14 2.92 22.76
C LEU A 117 12.00 2.66 24.01
N THR A 118 11.50 3.09 25.17
CA THR A 118 12.06 2.80 26.52
C THR A 118 11.24 1.76 27.29
N SER A 119 9.96 1.64 26.96
CA SER A 119 9.01 0.62 27.45
C SER A 119 8.14 0.13 26.28
N PRO A 120 7.49 -1.04 26.38
CA PRO A 120 6.56 -1.49 25.37
C PRO A 120 5.44 -0.48 25.15
N LEU A 121 5.04 -0.27 23.90
CA LEU A 121 3.98 0.67 23.52
C LEU A 121 2.69 -0.10 23.23
N THR A 122 1.72 -0.02 24.14
CA THR A 122 0.43 -0.73 24.03
C THR A 122 -0.70 0.16 23.52
N GLU A 123 -0.68 1.45 23.86
CA GLU A 123 -1.75 2.39 23.52
C GLU A 123 -1.48 3.08 22.17
N PRO A 124 -2.34 2.89 21.16
CA PRO A 124 -2.25 3.64 19.91
C PRO A 124 -2.84 5.04 20.05
N GLY A 125 -2.38 5.99 19.23
CA GLY A 125 -2.97 7.32 19.13
C GLY A 125 -4.31 7.30 18.41
N VAL A 126 -4.47 6.43 17.41
CA VAL A 126 -5.73 6.22 16.66
C VAL A 126 -5.94 4.72 16.45
N VAL A 127 -7.18 4.27 16.59
CA VAL A 127 -7.65 2.96 16.10
C VAL A 127 -8.67 3.21 15.00
N LEU A 128 -8.46 2.58 13.84
CA LEU A 128 -9.40 2.54 12.72
C LEU A 128 -10.01 1.15 12.68
N GLU A 129 -11.34 1.10 12.78
CA GLU A 129 -12.14 -0.13 12.85
C GLU A 129 -13.07 -0.24 11.65
N GLY A 130 -13.64 -1.43 11.43
CA GLY A 130 -14.59 -1.70 10.34
C GLY A 130 -13.98 -2.31 9.09
N HIS A 131 -12.68 -2.64 9.09
CA HIS A 131 -12.07 -3.43 8.03
C HIS A 131 -12.58 -4.88 8.09
N THR A 132 -12.77 -5.53 6.93
CA THR A 132 -13.24 -6.92 6.84
C THR A 132 -12.23 -7.80 6.11
N LYS A 133 -12.24 -9.11 6.40
CA LYS A 133 -11.40 -10.12 5.73
C LYS A 133 -12.09 -10.64 4.46
N GLU A 134 -12.28 -9.77 3.48
CA GLU A 134 -12.89 -10.12 2.20
C GLU A 134 -11.83 -10.34 1.11
N LYS A 135 -12.13 -11.24 0.17
CA LYS A 135 -11.27 -11.47 -1.00
C LYS A 135 -11.60 -10.44 -2.06
N ALA A 136 -10.67 -9.51 -2.31
CA ALA A 136 -10.80 -8.53 -3.39
C ALA A 136 -10.87 -9.17 -4.79
N HIS A 137 -10.22 -10.33 -4.99
CA HIS A 137 -10.18 -11.04 -6.27
C HIS A 137 -10.29 -12.56 -6.08
N GLU A 138 -10.80 -13.26 -7.09
CA GLU A 138 -10.86 -14.74 -7.12
C GLU A 138 -9.47 -15.39 -7.26
N GLY A 139 -8.55 -14.69 -7.93
CA GLY A 139 -7.21 -15.18 -8.22
C GLY A 139 -6.34 -15.31 -6.96
N ALA A 140 -5.74 -16.48 -6.76
CA ALA A 140 -4.89 -16.78 -5.60
C ALA A 140 -3.44 -16.28 -5.71
N ARG A 141 -3.05 -15.62 -6.81
CA ARG A 141 -1.69 -15.09 -6.98
C ARG A 141 -1.65 -13.59 -6.66
N PRO A 142 -0.70 -13.14 -5.81
CA PRO A 142 -0.56 -11.73 -5.50
C PRO A 142 -0.11 -10.94 -6.73
N MET A 143 -0.69 -9.75 -6.90
CA MET A 143 -0.36 -8.81 -7.97
C MET A 143 0.03 -7.44 -7.39
N ARG A 144 1.17 -6.94 -7.83
CA ARG A 144 1.69 -5.56 -7.70
C ARG A 144 1.01 -4.60 -8.65
N ALA A 145 0.58 -3.43 -8.20
CA ALA A 145 0.44 -2.23 -9.02
C ALA A 145 1.01 -1.04 -8.23
N ILE A 146 1.78 -0.19 -8.91
CA ILE A 146 2.25 1.10 -8.40
C ILE A 146 2.13 2.14 -9.52
N PHE A 147 1.85 3.39 -9.15
CA PHE A 147 1.93 4.53 -10.07
C PHE A 147 3.38 5.00 -10.19
N LEU A 148 3.77 5.40 -11.39
CA LEU A 148 5.02 6.06 -11.70
C LEU A 148 4.84 7.60 -11.68
N ALA A 149 5.95 8.34 -11.70
CA ALA A 149 5.93 9.80 -11.59
C ALA A 149 5.24 10.52 -12.77
N ASP A 150 5.12 9.85 -13.90
CA ASP A 150 4.46 10.29 -15.13
C ASP A 150 2.99 9.82 -15.23
N GLY A 151 2.45 9.21 -14.16
CA GLY A 151 1.10 8.65 -14.11
C GLY A 151 0.96 7.24 -14.69
N LYS A 152 1.98 6.69 -15.36
CA LYS A 152 1.94 5.32 -15.89
C LYS A 152 1.84 4.29 -14.74
N VAL A 153 1.29 3.11 -15.02
CA VAL A 153 1.14 2.05 -14.00
C VAL A 153 2.17 0.95 -14.26
N PHE A 154 2.98 0.63 -13.24
CA PHE A 154 3.90 -0.50 -13.26
C PHE A 154 3.34 -1.65 -12.42
N THR A 155 3.24 -2.84 -12.99
CA THR A 155 2.70 -4.02 -12.32
C THR A 155 3.70 -5.16 -12.23
N THR A 156 3.55 -5.97 -11.18
CA THR A 156 4.30 -7.21 -10.98
C THR A 156 3.31 -8.36 -10.78
N GLY A 157 3.49 -9.46 -11.51
CA GLY A 157 2.53 -10.55 -11.49
C GLY A 157 3.11 -11.85 -12.01
N PHE A 158 2.22 -12.74 -12.47
CA PHE A 158 2.58 -14.06 -12.97
C PHE A 158 1.89 -14.38 -14.28
N SER A 159 2.62 -14.99 -15.22
CA SER A 159 2.10 -15.58 -16.44
C SER A 159 1.17 -16.76 -16.12
N ARG A 160 0.35 -17.17 -17.09
CA ARG A 160 -0.44 -18.41 -17.02
C ARG A 160 0.45 -19.66 -16.82
N MET A 161 1.71 -19.59 -17.22
CA MET A 161 2.72 -20.64 -17.05
C MET A 161 3.52 -20.52 -15.73
N SER A 162 3.13 -19.60 -14.84
CA SER A 162 3.75 -19.33 -13.54
C SER A 162 5.08 -18.56 -13.56
N GLU A 163 5.48 -17.97 -14.69
CA GLU A 163 6.65 -17.08 -14.73
C GLU A 163 6.33 -15.71 -14.14
N ARG A 164 7.27 -15.14 -13.40
CA ARG A 164 7.15 -13.78 -12.86
C ARG A 164 7.29 -12.77 -14.01
N GLN A 165 6.33 -11.86 -14.08
CA GLN A 165 6.23 -10.84 -15.12
C GLN A 165 6.26 -9.44 -14.52
N LEU A 166 6.94 -8.53 -15.22
CA LEU A 166 6.85 -7.08 -15.05
C LEU A 166 6.05 -6.54 -16.23
N ALA A 167 5.13 -5.60 -15.99
CA ALA A 167 4.44 -4.91 -17.07
C ALA A 167 4.32 -3.41 -16.81
N LEU A 168 4.39 -2.62 -17.88
CA LEU A 168 4.16 -1.18 -17.87
C LEU A 168 2.90 -0.88 -18.69
N TRP A 169 2.01 -0.06 -18.13
CA TRP A 169 0.69 0.23 -18.68
C TRP A 169 0.47 1.74 -18.80
N ASP A 170 -0.20 2.13 -19.86
CA ASP A 170 -0.73 3.48 -20.04
C ASP A 170 -2.16 3.53 -19.45
N PRO A 171 -2.48 4.43 -18.51
CA PRO A 171 -3.85 4.60 -18.03
C PRO A 171 -4.84 4.97 -19.12
N GLU A 172 -4.39 5.59 -20.22
CA GLU A 172 -5.25 5.92 -21.37
C GLU A 172 -5.57 4.68 -22.24
N ASN A 173 -4.73 3.63 -22.19
CA ASN A 173 -4.95 2.38 -22.90
C ASN A 173 -4.51 1.15 -22.08
N LEU A 174 -5.47 0.54 -21.39
CA LEU A 174 -5.28 -0.65 -20.57
C LEU A 174 -5.54 -1.98 -21.32
N GLU A 175 -5.77 -1.96 -22.64
CA GLU A 175 -6.04 -3.19 -23.41
C GLU A 175 -4.76 -4.03 -23.62
N GLU A 176 -3.63 -3.37 -23.90
CA GLU A 176 -2.32 -4.01 -24.10
C GLU A 176 -1.22 -3.29 -23.28
N PRO A 177 -0.26 -4.02 -22.67
CA PRO A 177 0.84 -3.40 -21.95
C PRO A 177 1.85 -2.75 -22.91
N MET A 178 2.31 -1.53 -22.58
CA MET A 178 3.39 -0.83 -23.30
C MET A 178 4.69 -1.66 -23.34
N ALA A 179 4.96 -2.38 -22.25
CA ALA A 179 6.04 -3.33 -22.13
C ALA A 179 5.61 -4.50 -21.24
N LEU A 180 5.94 -5.72 -21.65
CA LEU A 180 5.80 -6.93 -20.85
C LEU A 180 7.16 -7.65 -20.83
N GLN A 181 7.70 -7.92 -19.64
CA GLN A 181 8.97 -8.61 -19.47
C GLN A 181 8.85 -9.78 -18.50
N GLU A 182 9.18 -10.98 -18.98
CA GLU A 182 9.30 -12.20 -18.18
C GLU A 182 10.68 -12.27 -17.50
N LEU A 183 10.72 -12.81 -16.28
CA LEU A 183 11.90 -12.80 -15.42
C LEU A 183 12.46 -14.16 -15.06
N ASP A 184 11.64 -15.03 -14.46
CA ASP A 184 11.97 -16.41 -14.05
C ASP A 184 10.70 -17.12 -13.54
N SER A 185 10.79 -18.43 -13.23
CA SER A 185 9.69 -19.27 -12.75
C SER A 185 9.63 -19.42 -11.21
N SER A 186 10.15 -18.45 -10.45
CA SER A 186 10.12 -18.51 -8.98
C SER A 186 8.73 -18.15 -8.44
N ASN A 187 8.34 -18.74 -7.29
CA ASN A 187 7.02 -18.54 -6.70
C ASN A 187 6.87 -17.26 -5.87
N GLY A 188 7.97 -16.59 -5.50
CA GLY A 188 7.94 -15.42 -4.62
C GLY A 188 7.36 -14.19 -5.30
N ALA A 189 6.30 -13.62 -4.72
CA ALA A 189 5.69 -12.37 -5.16
C ALA A 189 6.74 -11.25 -5.22
N LEU A 190 6.83 -10.56 -6.37
CA LEU A 190 7.76 -9.45 -6.53
C LEU A 190 7.20 -8.17 -5.91
N LEU A 191 7.99 -7.55 -5.04
CA LEU A 191 7.74 -6.27 -4.43
C LEU A 191 8.47 -5.21 -5.29
N PRO A 192 7.75 -4.32 -6.00
CA PRO A 192 8.36 -3.22 -6.73
C PRO A 192 8.60 -2.02 -5.80
N PHE A 193 9.82 -1.49 -5.82
CA PHE A 193 10.21 -0.24 -5.16
C PHE A 193 10.65 0.73 -6.25
N TYR A 194 9.84 1.73 -6.56
CA TYR A 194 10.12 2.73 -7.58
C TYR A 194 10.71 4.00 -6.97
N ASP A 195 11.74 4.50 -7.61
CA ASP A 195 12.41 5.76 -7.32
C ASP A 195 12.00 6.81 -8.37
N PRO A 196 11.12 7.79 -8.04
CA PRO A 196 10.65 8.78 -8.99
C PRO A 196 11.75 9.77 -9.44
N ASP A 197 12.77 9.99 -8.61
CA ASP A 197 13.83 10.97 -8.89
C ASP A 197 14.81 10.46 -9.96
N THR A 198 14.95 9.14 -10.08
CA THR A 198 15.89 8.49 -11.03
C THR A 198 15.19 7.63 -12.08
N SER A 199 13.86 7.47 -11.98
CA SER A 199 13.05 6.50 -12.73
C SER A 199 13.58 5.06 -12.67
N VAL A 200 14.22 4.68 -11.56
CA VAL A 200 14.70 3.30 -11.34
C VAL A 200 13.69 2.51 -10.51
N VAL A 201 13.29 1.34 -11.00
CA VAL A 201 12.50 0.37 -10.23
C VAL A 201 13.36 -0.81 -9.80
N TYR A 202 13.34 -1.10 -8.51
CA TYR A 202 13.97 -2.27 -7.90
C TYR A 202 12.88 -3.31 -7.62
N VAL A 203 13.14 -4.58 -7.97
CA VAL A 203 12.21 -5.69 -7.73
C VAL A 203 12.92 -6.82 -7.00
N CYS A 204 12.26 -7.32 -5.95
CA CYS A 204 12.71 -8.48 -5.17
C CYS A 204 11.50 -9.12 -4.48
N GLY A 205 11.49 -10.44 -4.32
CA GLY A 205 10.42 -11.16 -3.64
C GLY A 205 10.88 -11.89 -2.38
N LYS A 206 9.94 -12.22 -1.49
CA LYS A 206 10.25 -13.09 -0.33
C LYS A 206 10.75 -14.44 -0.82
N GLY A 207 11.86 -14.91 -0.25
CA GLY A 207 12.57 -16.11 -0.69
C GLY A 207 13.66 -15.88 -1.73
N ASP A 208 13.68 -14.75 -2.45
CA ASP A 208 14.79 -14.43 -3.37
C ASP A 208 16.07 -14.10 -2.59
N SER A 209 17.24 -14.36 -3.20
CA SER A 209 18.54 -13.87 -2.69
C SER A 209 19.09 -12.70 -3.52
N SER A 210 18.29 -12.14 -4.43
CA SER A 210 18.70 -11.09 -5.38
C SER A 210 17.72 -9.93 -5.45
N ILE A 211 18.23 -8.71 -5.69
CA ILE A 211 17.46 -7.52 -6.05
C ILE A 211 17.80 -7.18 -7.50
N ARG A 212 16.82 -7.22 -8.40
CA ARG A 212 16.98 -6.80 -9.82
C ARG A 212 16.53 -5.36 -9.95
N TYR A 213 17.15 -4.59 -10.84
CA TYR A 213 16.75 -3.20 -11.06
C TYR A 213 16.79 -2.79 -12.52
N PHE A 214 15.84 -1.93 -12.86
CA PHE A 214 15.49 -1.51 -14.21
C PHE A 214 15.31 0.00 -14.21
N GLU A 215 15.68 0.65 -15.31
CA GLU A 215 15.40 2.06 -15.57
C GLU A 215 14.17 2.15 -16.48
N ILE A 216 13.20 2.96 -16.10
CA ILE A 216 12.00 3.23 -16.88
C ILE A 216 12.23 4.50 -17.71
N THR A 217 11.91 4.45 -19.00
CA THR A 217 12.03 5.57 -19.93
C THR A 217 10.93 5.53 -20.99
N ASP A 218 10.68 6.66 -21.66
CA ASP A 218 9.79 6.71 -22.83
C ASP A 218 10.39 6.10 -24.12
N GLU A 219 11.64 5.64 -24.10
CA GLU A 219 12.26 4.92 -25.23
C GLU A 219 12.01 3.40 -25.16
N PRO A 220 11.48 2.74 -26.21
CA PRO A 220 11.35 1.29 -26.29
C PRO A 220 12.67 0.53 -25.99
N PRO A 221 12.65 -0.58 -25.24
CA PRO A 221 11.49 -1.33 -24.75
C PRO A 221 10.86 -0.80 -23.43
N TYR A 222 11.08 0.48 -23.10
CA TYR A 222 10.59 1.20 -21.92
C TYR A 222 11.16 0.73 -20.58
N ILE A 223 11.17 -0.57 -20.32
CA ILE A 223 11.78 -1.21 -19.14
C ILE A 223 13.20 -1.66 -19.52
N HIS A 224 14.22 -0.94 -19.05
CA HIS A 224 15.63 -1.23 -19.37
C HIS A 224 16.34 -1.91 -18.19
N PHE A 225 16.64 -3.21 -18.30
CA PHE A 225 17.43 -3.91 -17.28
C PHE A 225 18.81 -3.27 -17.08
N LEU A 226 19.12 -2.87 -15.84
CA LEU A 226 20.41 -2.31 -15.48
C LEU A 226 21.39 -3.40 -15.04
N ASN A 227 21.08 -4.04 -13.91
CA ASN A 227 21.92 -5.04 -13.25
C ASN A 227 21.14 -5.77 -12.14
N THR A 228 21.78 -6.76 -11.51
CA THR A 228 21.25 -7.52 -10.37
C THR A 228 22.25 -7.48 -9.22
N PHE A 229 21.79 -7.14 -8.02
CA PHE A 229 22.51 -7.44 -6.78
C PHE A 229 22.18 -8.87 -6.35
N THR A 230 23.19 -9.68 -6.03
CA THR A 230 23.01 -11.09 -5.62
C THR A 230 23.72 -11.37 -4.30
N SER A 231 23.06 -12.13 -3.44
CA SER A 231 23.56 -12.58 -2.14
C SER A 231 23.33 -14.07 -1.93
N LYS A 232 23.89 -14.64 -0.85
CA LYS A 232 23.78 -16.09 -0.55
C LYS A 232 22.52 -16.48 0.22
N GLU A 233 21.97 -15.55 1.01
CA GLU A 233 20.87 -15.82 1.94
C GLU A 233 19.55 -15.28 1.37
N PRO A 234 18.43 -16.01 1.49
CA PRO A 234 17.13 -15.55 1.00
C PRO A 234 16.52 -14.47 1.92
N GLN A 235 15.81 -13.51 1.34
CA GLN A 235 15.14 -12.46 2.12
C GLN A 235 13.78 -12.93 2.70
N ARG A 236 13.52 -12.56 3.95
CA ARG A 236 12.21 -12.69 4.63
C ARG A 236 11.31 -11.47 4.42
N GLY A 237 11.91 -10.34 4.05
CA GLY A 237 11.26 -9.04 3.88
C GLY A 237 12.30 -8.00 3.43
N MET A 238 11.84 -6.81 3.06
CA MET A 238 12.68 -5.76 2.49
C MET A 238 12.08 -4.39 2.76
N GLY A 239 12.81 -3.53 3.46
CA GLY A 239 12.47 -2.11 3.61
C GLY A 239 13.27 -1.25 2.63
N SER A 240 12.76 -0.08 2.28
CA SER A 240 13.45 0.92 1.46
C SER A 240 13.55 2.24 2.22
N MET A 241 14.73 2.85 2.24
CA MET A 241 14.96 4.17 2.83
C MET A 241 14.43 5.29 1.92
N PRO A 242 13.58 6.20 2.43
CA PRO A 242 13.20 7.43 1.72
C PRO A 242 14.42 8.30 1.39
N LYS A 243 14.31 9.09 0.32
CA LYS A 243 15.39 9.97 -0.19
C LYS A 243 16.07 10.83 0.88
N ARG A 244 15.28 11.35 1.83
CA ARG A 244 15.74 12.16 2.98
C ARG A 244 16.75 11.47 3.91
N GLY A 245 16.88 10.13 3.87
CA GLY A 245 17.78 9.35 4.72
C GLY A 245 19.02 8.74 4.03
N LEU A 246 19.28 9.12 2.77
CA LEU A 246 20.42 8.63 1.98
C LEU A 246 21.69 9.45 2.19
N GLU A 247 22.85 8.81 2.06
CA GLU A 247 24.17 9.44 2.12
C GLU A 247 24.56 10.01 0.74
N VAL A 248 24.00 11.16 0.41
CA VAL A 248 24.23 11.88 -0.86
C VAL A 248 25.72 12.12 -1.14
N SER A 249 26.53 12.39 -0.11
CA SER A 249 27.99 12.56 -0.21
C SER A 249 28.75 11.34 -0.74
N LYS A 250 28.15 10.14 -0.71
CA LYS A 250 28.72 8.89 -1.24
C LYS A 250 28.08 8.43 -2.54
N CYS A 251 27.22 9.25 -3.17
CA CYS A 251 26.43 8.89 -4.35
C CYS A 251 25.52 7.66 -4.13
N GLU A 252 24.98 7.49 -2.92
CA GLU A 252 23.93 6.52 -2.61
C GLU A 252 22.58 6.99 -3.16
N ILE A 253 21.96 6.21 -4.05
CA ILE A 253 20.67 6.55 -4.68
C ILE A 253 19.47 5.82 -4.05
N ALA A 254 19.71 4.70 -3.37
CA ALA A 254 18.73 3.95 -2.59
C ALA A 254 19.43 3.11 -1.50
N ARG A 255 18.76 2.90 -0.36
CA ARG A 255 19.20 1.97 0.69
C ARG A 255 18.10 0.96 0.99
N PHE A 256 18.45 -0.33 0.91
CA PHE A 256 17.55 -1.43 1.21
C PHE A 256 17.86 -2.02 2.59
N TYR A 257 16.83 -2.35 3.36
CA TYR A 257 16.94 -2.96 4.69
C TYR A 257 16.42 -4.40 4.59
N LYS A 258 17.33 -5.30 4.17
CA LYS A 258 17.01 -6.69 3.88
C LYS A 258 16.80 -7.46 5.18
N LEU A 259 15.61 -8.02 5.36
CA LEU A 259 15.34 -8.92 6.47
C LEU A 259 15.76 -10.34 6.12
N HIS A 260 16.47 -10.96 7.06
CA HIS A 260 16.77 -12.39 7.08
C HIS A 260 15.96 -13.03 8.24
N GLU A 261 16.25 -14.27 8.64
CA GLU A 261 15.52 -14.89 9.78
C GLU A 261 15.83 -14.23 11.13
N ARG A 262 17.08 -13.78 11.34
CA ARG A 262 17.62 -13.30 12.63
C ARG A 262 18.38 -11.97 12.56
N LYS A 263 18.38 -11.29 11.41
CA LYS A 263 19.08 -10.02 11.19
C LYS A 263 18.35 -9.11 10.19
N CYS A 264 18.53 -7.80 10.34
CA CYS A 264 18.31 -6.80 9.30
C CYS A 264 19.67 -6.33 8.77
N GLU A 265 19.86 -6.38 7.46
CA GLU A 265 21.12 -6.12 6.76
C GLU A 265 20.91 -4.98 5.75
N PRO A 266 21.42 -3.76 6.05
CA PRO A 266 21.40 -2.67 5.09
C PRO A 266 22.25 -2.96 3.84
N ILE A 267 21.73 -2.61 2.67
CA ILE A 267 22.37 -2.72 1.36
C ILE A 267 22.30 -1.35 0.69
N VAL A 268 23.47 -0.77 0.42
CA VAL A 268 23.66 0.56 -0.16
C VAL A 268 23.74 0.44 -1.69
N MET A 269 22.83 1.09 -2.43
CA MET A 269 22.86 1.16 -3.89
C MET A 269 23.57 2.44 -4.33
N THR A 270 24.75 2.29 -4.94
CA THR A 270 25.67 3.41 -5.23
C THR A 270 25.84 3.63 -6.72
N VAL A 271 25.82 4.90 -7.17
CA VAL A 271 26.30 5.29 -8.51
C VAL A 271 27.79 5.63 -8.41
N PRO A 272 28.71 4.91 -9.08
CA PRO A 272 30.14 5.18 -8.97
C PRO A 272 30.52 6.50 -9.68
N ARG A 273 30.64 7.58 -8.90
CA ARG A 273 31.22 8.86 -9.31
C ARG A 273 32.61 9.07 -8.68
N LYS A 274 33.46 9.87 -9.32
CA LYS A 274 34.79 10.28 -8.83
C LYS A 274 34.80 11.77 -8.51
N SER A 275 33.92 12.19 -7.61
CA SER A 275 33.69 13.58 -7.27
C SER A 275 33.17 13.69 -5.84
N ASP A 276 33.78 14.56 -5.05
CA ASP A 276 33.31 14.93 -3.70
C ASP A 276 32.27 16.07 -3.76
N LEU A 277 32.04 16.66 -4.93
CA LEU A 277 30.99 17.66 -5.15
C LEU A 277 29.62 16.99 -5.20
N PHE A 278 28.60 17.69 -4.71
CA PHE A 278 27.19 17.29 -4.84
C PHE A 278 26.82 17.00 -6.31
N GLN A 279 26.05 15.93 -6.54
CA GLN A 279 25.70 15.46 -7.88
C GLN A 279 24.24 15.81 -8.19
N ASP A 280 23.98 17.06 -8.61
CA ASP A 280 22.63 17.54 -8.96
C ASP A 280 21.89 16.63 -9.95
N ASP A 281 22.65 15.97 -10.82
CA ASP A 281 22.12 15.11 -11.88
C ASP A 281 21.71 13.70 -11.41
N LEU A 282 21.92 13.39 -10.12
CA LEU A 282 21.46 12.19 -9.39
C LEU A 282 20.43 12.52 -8.30
N TYR A 283 20.37 13.79 -7.87
CA TYR A 283 19.55 14.27 -6.77
C TYR A 283 18.80 15.55 -7.19
N PRO A 284 17.77 15.42 -8.03
CA PRO A 284 16.80 16.51 -8.23
C PRO A 284 16.07 16.82 -6.91
N ASP A 285 15.34 17.93 -6.89
CA ASP A 285 14.51 18.27 -5.73
C ASP A 285 13.40 17.21 -5.56
N THR A 286 13.32 16.64 -4.36
CA THR A 286 12.55 15.43 -4.04
C THR A 286 11.40 15.76 -3.09
N ALA A 287 10.42 14.85 -2.93
CA ALA A 287 9.28 15.08 -2.04
C ALA A 287 9.72 15.29 -0.57
N GLY A 288 9.37 16.45 0.00
CA GLY A 288 9.66 16.83 1.37
C GLY A 288 8.67 16.25 2.40
N PRO A 289 8.90 16.54 3.69
CA PRO A 289 8.00 16.12 4.77
C PRO A 289 6.80 17.05 4.97
N GLU A 290 6.66 18.13 4.20
CA GLU A 290 5.51 19.04 4.32
C GLU A 290 4.41 18.62 3.35
N ALA A 291 3.21 18.36 3.89
CA ALA A 291 2.03 18.04 3.09
C ALA A 291 1.61 19.26 2.24
N ALA A 292 1.25 19.02 0.98
CA ALA A 292 0.84 20.06 0.04
C ALA A 292 -0.61 20.55 0.24
N LEU A 293 -1.46 19.72 0.84
CA LEU A 293 -2.88 19.98 1.12
C LEU A 293 -3.25 19.44 2.50
N GLU A 294 -4.21 20.07 3.16
CA GLU A 294 -4.89 19.51 4.32
C GLU A 294 -5.99 18.52 3.89
N ALA A 295 -6.43 17.63 4.79
CA ALA A 295 -7.33 16.52 4.46
C ALA A 295 -8.69 16.98 3.91
N GLU A 296 -9.26 18.06 4.46
CA GLU A 296 -10.50 18.67 3.99
C GLU A 296 -10.37 19.25 2.57
N GLU A 297 -9.20 19.77 2.20
CA GLU A 297 -8.96 20.38 0.89
C GLU A 297 -8.90 19.30 -0.19
N TRP A 298 -8.17 18.21 0.06
CA TRP A 298 -8.11 17.07 -0.85
C TRP A 298 -9.48 16.40 -1.01
N VAL A 299 -10.23 16.18 0.08
CA VAL A 299 -11.61 15.64 0.02
C VAL A 299 -12.57 16.59 -0.72
N SER A 300 -12.30 17.89 -0.77
CA SER A 300 -13.06 18.85 -1.59
C SER A 300 -12.75 18.77 -3.10
N GLY A 301 -11.80 17.92 -3.52
CA GLY A 301 -11.39 17.75 -4.91
C GLY A 301 -10.27 18.69 -5.35
N GLN A 302 -9.42 19.15 -4.43
CA GLN A 302 -8.21 19.89 -4.78
C GLN A 302 -7.03 18.93 -4.97
N ASP A 303 -6.26 19.15 -6.03
CA ASP A 303 -5.03 18.42 -6.34
C ASP A 303 -3.82 19.35 -6.24
N ALA A 304 -2.74 18.86 -5.63
CA ALA A 304 -1.46 19.58 -5.57
C ALA A 304 -0.29 18.60 -5.61
N ASN A 305 0.81 19.02 -6.24
CA ASN A 305 2.06 18.26 -6.25
C ASN A 305 2.75 18.34 -4.87
N PRO A 306 3.55 17.31 -4.47
CA PRO A 306 4.33 17.34 -3.25
C PRO A 306 5.24 18.58 -3.15
N ILE A 307 5.40 19.11 -1.95
CA ILE A 307 6.34 20.21 -1.69
C ILE A 307 7.76 19.67 -1.82
N LEU A 308 8.47 20.08 -2.86
CA LEU A 308 9.82 19.60 -3.16
C LEU A 308 10.88 20.28 -2.29
N ILE A 309 11.92 19.52 -1.91
CA ILE A 309 13.08 19.99 -1.15
C ILE A 309 14.38 19.53 -1.81
N SER A 310 15.43 20.33 -1.69
CA SER A 310 16.75 19.97 -2.21
C SER A 310 17.57 19.18 -1.19
N LEU A 311 18.12 18.03 -1.59
CA LEU A 311 18.97 17.20 -0.74
C LEU A 311 20.42 17.75 -0.57
N ARG A 312 20.70 18.95 -1.11
CA ARG A 312 21.96 19.68 -0.92
C ARG A 312 22.17 20.09 0.52
N GLU A 313 21.09 20.46 1.20
CA GLU A 313 21.12 20.81 2.62
C GLU A 313 21.07 19.53 3.47
N ALA A 314 21.66 19.58 4.66
CA ALA A 314 21.61 18.44 5.59
C ALA A 314 20.15 18.11 5.95
N TYR A 315 19.89 16.84 6.30
CA TYR A 315 18.55 16.35 6.67
C TYR A 315 17.77 17.36 7.53
N VAL A 316 16.70 17.90 6.95
CA VAL A 316 15.75 18.78 7.62
C VAL A 316 14.70 17.90 8.29
N PRO A 317 14.63 17.86 9.64
CA PRO A 317 13.59 17.11 10.33
C PRO A 317 12.19 17.65 10.00
N SER A 318 11.20 16.77 9.91
CA SER A 318 9.80 17.20 9.93
C SER A 318 9.53 18.10 11.15
N LYS A 319 8.83 19.23 10.97
CA LYS A 319 8.42 20.10 12.09
C LYS A 319 7.68 19.25 13.11
N GLN A 320 8.21 19.15 14.33
CA GLN A 320 7.65 18.27 15.37
C GLN A 320 6.22 18.71 15.69
N ARG A 321 5.26 17.89 15.24
CA ARG A 321 3.83 18.05 15.47
C ARG A 321 3.36 16.79 16.19
N ASP A 322 2.95 16.92 17.44
CA ASP A 322 2.21 15.85 18.12
C ASP A 322 1.00 15.46 17.27
N LEU A 323 0.75 14.16 17.10
CA LEU A 323 -0.42 13.65 16.38
C LEU A 323 -1.72 14.08 17.09
N LYS A 324 -2.34 15.18 16.60
CA LYS A 324 -3.64 15.66 17.08
C LYS A 324 -4.76 14.98 16.33
N VAL A 325 -5.48 14.09 17.03
CA VAL A 325 -6.57 13.30 16.45
C VAL A 325 -7.86 14.12 16.42
N SER A 326 -8.30 14.50 15.22
CA SER A 326 -9.67 14.98 15.00
C SER A 326 -10.65 13.79 15.00
N ARG A 327 -11.76 13.90 15.73
CA ARG A 327 -12.84 12.90 15.70
C ARG A 327 -13.89 13.16 14.60
N ARG A 328 -13.72 14.22 13.79
CA ARG A 328 -14.63 14.51 12.67
C ARG A 328 -14.25 13.65 11.48
N ASN A 329 -15.19 12.85 10.98
CA ASN A 329 -15.00 12.10 9.74
C ASN A 329 -15.32 13.00 8.53
N VAL A 330 -14.30 13.47 7.83
CA VAL A 330 -14.44 14.34 6.65
C VAL A 330 -15.16 13.64 5.48
N LEU A 331 -15.08 12.31 5.39
CA LEU A 331 -15.71 11.53 4.31
C LEU A 331 -17.23 11.40 4.48
N SER A 332 -17.77 11.58 5.71
CA SER A 332 -19.21 11.48 5.94
C SER A 332 -20.01 12.72 5.50
N ASP A 333 -19.34 13.87 5.32
CA ASP A 333 -19.97 15.11 4.88
C ASP A 333 -20.16 15.14 3.33
N THR A 334 -19.35 14.39 2.58
CA THR A 334 -19.42 14.26 1.12
C THR A 334 -20.46 13.23 0.65
N ARG A 335 -21.75 13.51 0.90
CA ARG A 335 -22.85 12.81 0.20
C ARG A 335 -23.15 13.58 -1.10
N PRO A 336 -23.16 12.93 -2.29
CA PRO A 336 -23.44 13.65 -3.53
C PRO A 336 -24.81 14.30 -3.48
N ALA A 337 -24.87 15.60 -3.80
CA ALA A 337 -26.10 16.36 -3.80
C ALA A 337 -27.09 15.77 -4.81
N VAL A 338 -28.18 15.20 -4.31
CA VAL A 338 -29.28 14.70 -5.16
C VAL A 338 -29.82 15.89 -5.95
N ALA A 339 -29.70 15.83 -7.28
CA ALA A 339 -30.17 16.88 -8.16
C ALA A 339 -31.67 17.15 -7.91
N PRO A 340 -32.12 18.42 -7.89
CA PRO A 340 -33.50 18.75 -7.57
C PRO A 340 -34.44 18.25 -8.67
N SER A 341 -35.16 17.16 -8.38
CA SER A 341 -36.22 16.69 -9.26
C SER A 341 -37.37 17.70 -9.29
N SER A 342 -37.86 17.98 -10.50
CA SER A 342 -38.83 19.04 -10.76
C SER A 342 -40.17 18.75 -10.07
N ALA A 343 -40.65 19.75 -9.31
CA ALA A 343 -41.93 19.65 -8.62
C ALA A 343 -43.11 19.54 -9.60
N ARG A 344 -44.06 18.64 -9.29
CA ARG A 344 -45.47 18.80 -9.68
C ARG A 344 -46.36 18.55 -8.45
N PRO A 345 -47.47 19.30 -8.29
CA PRO A 345 -48.19 19.36 -7.03
C PRO A 345 -49.40 18.41 -6.97
N GLY A 346 -49.75 17.99 -5.75
CA GLY A 346 -51.12 17.60 -5.41
C GLY A 346 -51.28 16.23 -4.75
N ALA A 347 -51.37 16.21 -3.42
CA ALA A 347 -52.49 15.62 -2.66
C ALA A 347 -52.28 15.86 -1.16
N SER A 348 -53.32 16.34 -0.47
CA SER A 348 -53.31 16.69 0.95
C SER A 348 -53.80 15.56 1.85
N THR A 349 -53.18 15.39 3.02
CA THR A 349 -53.77 15.15 4.38
C THR A 349 -52.60 14.83 5.34
N SER A 350 -52.31 15.57 6.42
CA SER A 350 -53.05 15.61 7.71
C SER A 350 -53.26 14.20 8.29
N ALA A 351 -52.85 13.80 9.51
CA ALA A 351 -52.09 14.37 10.62
C ALA A 351 -51.56 13.15 11.47
N VAL A 352 -50.94 13.20 12.66
CA VAL A 352 -50.67 14.25 13.67
C VAL A 352 -49.43 13.83 14.52
N SER A 353 -48.96 14.66 15.45
CA SER A 353 -47.86 14.39 16.39
C SER A 353 -48.26 13.47 17.58
N VAL A 354 -47.28 12.96 18.37
CA VAL A 354 -47.19 13.07 19.86
C VAL A 354 -46.26 12.00 20.48
N HIS A 355 -45.29 12.50 21.25
CA HIS A 355 -44.60 11.96 22.46
C HIS A 355 -44.49 10.45 22.74
N THR A 356 -43.27 9.90 22.87
CA THR A 356 -42.41 9.83 24.10
C THR A 356 -42.84 8.76 25.10
N LEU A 357 -41.95 7.77 25.37
CA LEU A 357 -41.44 7.39 26.71
C LEU A 357 -40.57 6.12 26.64
N VAL A 358 -39.46 6.13 27.38
CA VAL A 358 -38.58 4.99 27.70
C VAL A 358 -38.89 4.63 29.17
N PRO A 359 -39.08 3.35 29.55
CA PRO A 359 -37.99 2.66 30.25
C PRO A 359 -37.87 1.14 29.99
N GLY A 360 -36.70 0.59 30.37
CA GLY A 360 -36.22 -0.73 29.98
C GLY A 360 -36.97 -1.96 30.54
N GLY A 361 -36.66 -3.11 29.92
CA GLY A 361 -37.13 -4.43 30.33
C GLY A 361 -36.60 -5.51 29.37
N SER A 362 -35.75 -6.40 29.85
CA SER A 362 -35.21 -7.51 29.05
C SER A 362 -36.27 -8.61 28.86
N LEU A 363 -36.69 -8.87 27.62
CA LEU A 363 -37.38 -10.11 27.24
C LEU A 363 -36.98 -10.55 25.82
N THR A 364 -36.52 -11.80 25.71
CA THR A 364 -36.02 -12.46 24.50
C THR A 364 -37.13 -13.09 23.66
N GLY A 365 -36.94 -13.16 22.34
CA GLY A 365 -37.52 -14.21 21.47
C GLY A 365 -38.80 -13.91 20.68
N ALA A 366 -39.68 -13.01 21.12
CA ALA A 366 -40.96 -12.79 20.43
C ALA A 366 -40.86 -11.79 19.24
N ALA A 367 -40.03 -10.75 19.35
CA ALA A 367 -39.96 -9.66 18.37
C ALA A 367 -39.21 -10.04 17.07
N GLU A 368 -38.29 -11.01 17.13
CA GLU A 368 -37.55 -11.50 15.95
C GLU A 368 -38.42 -12.43 15.10
N ALA A 369 -39.29 -13.24 15.72
CA ALA A 369 -40.22 -14.11 15.00
C ALA A 369 -41.18 -13.31 14.11
N GLY A 370 -41.76 -12.21 14.62
CA GLY A 370 -42.65 -11.34 13.84
C GLY A 370 -41.95 -10.70 12.63
N LYS A 371 -40.72 -10.21 12.81
CA LYS A 371 -39.90 -9.66 11.70
C LYS A 371 -39.52 -10.72 10.67
N LEU A 372 -39.24 -11.95 11.11
CA LEU A 372 -38.93 -13.05 10.19
C LEU A 372 -40.15 -13.46 9.37
N GLU A 373 -41.35 -13.50 9.96
CA GLU A 373 -42.62 -13.76 9.28
C GLU A 373 -42.89 -12.69 8.20
N GLU A 374 -42.68 -11.41 8.53
CA GLU A 374 -42.84 -10.26 7.61
C GLU A 374 -41.87 -10.34 6.42
N VAL A 375 -40.58 -10.58 6.67
CA VAL A 375 -39.57 -10.79 5.61
C VAL A 375 -39.87 -12.02 4.75
N MET A 376 -40.38 -13.10 5.34
CA MET A 376 -40.82 -14.28 4.59
C MET A 376 -42.06 -14.00 3.73
N GLN A 377 -42.94 -13.09 4.16
CA GLN A 377 -44.10 -12.66 3.39
C GLN A 377 -43.69 -11.76 2.20
N GLU A 378 -42.75 -10.82 2.40
CA GLU A 378 -42.16 -10.03 1.31
C GLU A 378 -41.43 -10.91 0.28
N LEU A 379 -40.62 -11.88 0.73
CA LEU A 379 -39.94 -12.83 -0.17
C LEU A 379 -40.92 -13.68 -1.00
N ARG A 380 -42.09 -14.03 -0.44
CA ARG A 380 -43.16 -14.71 -1.19
C ARG A 380 -43.80 -13.78 -2.24
N ALA A 381 -44.05 -12.52 -1.87
CA ALA A 381 -44.60 -11.52 -2.80
C ALA A 381 -43.64 -11.22 -3.97
N LEU A 382 -42.34 -11.04 -3.68
CA LEU A 382 -41.30 -10.85 -4.70
C LEU A 382 -41.20 -12.05 -5.65
N ARG A 383 -41.25 -13.29 -5.13
CA ARG A 383 -41.25 -14.50 -5.98
C ARG A 383 -42.48 -14.58 -6.88
N ALA A 384 -43.67 -14.17 -6.40
CA ALA A 384 -44.86 -14.11 -7.23
C ALA A 384 -44.73 -13.06 -8.36
N LEU A 385 -44.23 -11.87 -8.03
CA LEU A 385 -43.98 -10.80 -9.01
C LEU A 385 -42.96 -11.21 -10.07
N VAL A 386 -41.85 -11.84 -9.69
CA VAL A 386 -40.83 -12.36 -10.62
C VAL A 386 -41.42 -13.41 -11.55
N LYS A 387 -42.30 -14.30 -11.06
CA LYS A 387 -43.01 -15.28 -11.90
C LYS A 387 -43.93 -14.59 -12.91
N GLU A 388 -44.71 -13.60 -12.48
CA GLU A 388 -45.60 -12.83 -13.35
C GLU A 388 -44.82 -12.06 -14.44
N GLN A 389 -43.70 -11.42 -14.09
CA GLN A 389 -42.84 -10.78 -15.10
C GLN A 389 -42.22 -11.80 -16.06
N GLY A 390 -41.83 -12.99 -15.59
CA GLY A 390 -41.37 -14.08 -16.47
C GLY A 390 -42.44 -14.55 -17.46
N GLU A 391 -43.67 -14.75 -17.00
CA GLU A 391 -44.82 -15.09 -17.86
C GLU A 391 -45.22 -13.96 -18.82
N ARG A 392 -44.92 -12.70 -18.47
CA ARG A 392 -45.13 -11.54 -19.33
C ARG A 392 -44.03 -11.42 -20.39
N ILE A 393 -42.76 -11.62 -20.01
CA ILE A 393 -41.62 -11.62 -20.93
C ILE A 393 -41.79 -12.74 -21.97
N GLY A 394 -42.09 -13.97 -21.54
CA GLY A 394 -42.34 -15.07 -22.49
C GLY A 394 -43.49 -14.80 -23.47
N ARG A 395 -44.56 -14.11 -23.04
CA ARG A 395 -45.65 -13.67 -23.94
C ARG A 395 -45.20 -12.58 -24.92
N LEU A 396 -44.32 -11.68 -24.52
CA LEU A 396 -43.76 -10.65 -25.40
C LEU A 396 -42.76 -11.25 -26.40
N GLU A 397 -41.94 -12.21 -25.97
CA GLU A 397 -41.03 -12.98 -26.83
C GLU A 397 -41.81 -13.80 -27.87
N GLU A 398 -42.92 -14.43 -27.47
CA GLU A 398 -43.80 -15.15 -28.40
C GLU A 398 -44.50 -14.22 -29.41
N GLN A 399 -44.86 -12.99 -29.00
CA GLN A 399 -45.38 -11.96 -29.91
C GLN A 399 -44.32 -11.44 -30.89
N LEU A 400 -43.09 -11.19 -30.41
CA LEU A 400 -41.94 -10.83 -31.25
C LEU A 400 -41.63 -11.92 -32.27
N GLY A 401 -41.55 -13.18 -31.83
CA GLY A 401 -41.30 -14.33 -32.73
C GLY A 401 -42.40 -14.54 -33.78
N ARG A 402 -43.64 -14.13 -33.53
CA ARG A 402 -44.71 -14.11 -34.54
C ARG A 402 -44.54 -12.97 -35.54
N MET A 403 -44.15 -11.78 -35.07
CA MET A 403 -43.84 -10.63 -35.94
C MET A 403 -42.61 -10.87 -36.83
N GLU A 404 -41.59 -11.58 -36.35
CA GLU A 404 -40.40 -11.93 -37.13
C GLU A 404 -40.65 -13.03 -38.18
N ASN A 405 -41.60 -13.94 -37.95
CA ASN A 405 -41.93 -15.02 -38.87
C ASN A 405 -43.01 -14.66 -39.92
N GLY A 406 -43.60 -13.47 -39.86
CA GLY A 406 -44.35 -12.89 -40.99
C GLY A 406 -45.80 -13.35 -41.17
N ASP A 407 -46.44 -13.94 -40.14
CA ASP A 407 -47.89 -14.17 -40.11
C ASP A 407 -48.58 -13.05 -39.32
N ALA A 408 -49.41 -12.26 -40.01
CA ALA A 408 -50.16 -11.10 -39.48
C ALA A 408 -51.58 -11.44 -39.02
#